data_AF-A0AA90SYI3-F1
#
_entry.id   AF-A0AA90SYI3-F1
#
_cell.length_a   1.000
_cell.length_b   1.000
_cell.length_c   1.000
_cell.angle_alpha   90.00
_cell.angle_beta   90.00
_cell.angle_gamma   90.00
#
_symmetry.space_group_name_H-M   'P 1'
#
loop_
_entity.id
_entity.type
_entity.pdbx_description
1 polymer ?
#
loop_
_entity_poly.entity_id
_entity_poly.type
_entity_poly.pdbx_seq_one_letter_code
_entity_poly.pdbx_strand_id
1 'polypeptide(L)'
;QQLAVSPRTVARWRQWWRDSFPVTALWQTMCGRFMPPPDMALLPGALLACFAGDGDAAMTRLLVFLTPLTCSAAITLRAGR
;
A
#
# COMPACT_ATOMS: atom_id res chain seq x y z
N GLN A 1 18.70 -6.39 12.13
CA GLN A 1 18.96 -5.80 10.79
C GLN A 1 18.47 -4.36 10.82
N GLN A 2 19.34 -3.39 10.55
CA GLN A 2 19.00 -1.96 10.61
C GLN A 2 18.75 -1.48 9.19
N LEU A 3 17.50 -1.14 8.88
CA LEU A 3 17.13 -0.62 7.57
C LEU A 3 17.82 0.75 7.38
N ALA A 4 18.37 1.03 6.20
CA ALA A 4 18.99 2.33 5.87
C ALA A 4 18.00 3.52 5.90
N VAL A 5 16.73 3.24 6.18
CA VAL A 5 15.63 4.20 6.20
C VAL A 5 15.32 4.54 7.66
N SER A 6 15.11 5.83 7.94
CA SER A 6 14.76 6.29 9.29
C SER A 6 13.52 5.57 9.84
N PRO A 7 13.50 5.20 11.14
CA PRO A 7 12.32 4.66 11.79
C PRO A 7 11.08 5.54 11.65
N ARG A 8 11.26 6.87 11.55
CA ARG A 8 10.17 7.83 11.33
C ARG A 8 9.51 7.66 9.97
N THR A 9 10.31 7.40 8.93
CA THR A 9 9.79 7.14 7.58
C THR A 9 8.97 5.85 7.59
N VAL A 10 9.50 4.78 8.20
CA VAL A 10 8.78 3.50 8.32
C VAL A 10 7.48 3.67 9.11
N ALA A 11 7.50 4.41 10.23
CA ALA A 11 6.29 4.69 11.01
C ALA A 11 5.25 5.48 10.21
N ARG A 12 5.66 6.51 9.47
CA ARG A 12 4.76 7.29 8.60
C ARG A 12 4.12 6.43 7.52
N TRP A 13 4.92 5.57 6.88
CA TRP A 13 4.42 4.62 5.88
C TRP A 13 3.42 3.65 6.49
N ARG A 14 3.71 3.11 7.67
CA ARG A 14 2.78 2.24 8.40
C ARG A 14 1.47 2.96 8.76
N GLN A 15 1.53 4.23 9.14
CA GLN A 15 0.33 5.02 9.41
C GLN A 15 -0.52 5.21 8.15
N TRP A 16 0.12 5.56 7.04
CA TRP A 16 -0.57 5.71 5.76
C TRP A 16 -1.29 4.42 5.33
N TRP A 17 -0.63 3.27 5.50
CA TRP A 17 -1.22 1.96 5.22
C TRP A 17 -2.46 1.64 6.07
N ARG A 18 -2.52 2.14 7.31
CA ARG A 18 -3.63 1.89 8.24
C ARG A 18 -4.77 2.89 8.10
N ASP A 19 -4.47 4.14 7.83
CA ASP A 19 -5.47 5.22 7.88
C ASP A 19 -5.93 5.64 6.48
N SER A 20 -4.99 5.77 5.54
CA SER A 20 -5.25 6.36 4.23
C SER A 20 -5.56 5.31 3.19
N PHE A 21 -4.83 4.19 3.16
CA PHE A 21 -5.07 3.12 2.19
C PHE A 21 -6.49 2.54 2.22
N PRO A 22 -7.11 2.25 3.39
CA PRO A 22 -8.45 1.65 3.43
C PRO A 22 -9.55 2.55 2.87
N VAL A 23 -9.35 3.88 2.91
CA VAL A 23 -10.30 4.86 2.38
C VAL A 23 -10.06 5.18 0.90
N THR A 24 -9.04 4.59 0.27
CA THR A 24 -8.81 4.79 -1.17
C THR A 24 -9.88 4.10 -2.01
N ALA A 25 -10.24 4.72 -3.14
CA ALA A 25 -11.14 4.11 -4.11
C ALA A 25 -10.61 2.78 -4.64
N LEU A 26 -9.28 2.63 -4.77
CA LEU A 26 -8.64 1.37 -5.15
C LEU A 26 -9.03 0.25 -4.18
N TRP A 27 -8.81 0.45 -2.88
CA TRP A 27 -9.13 -0.57 -1.88
C TRP A 27 -10.63 -0.84 -1.80
N GLN A 28 -11.46 0.20 -1.77
CA GLN A 28 -12.93 0.05 -1.69
C GLN A 28 -13.51 -0.76 -2.86
N THR A 29 -12.91 -0.66 -4.06
CA THR A 29 -13.35 -1.41 -5.23
C THR A 29 -12.84 -2.85 -5.22
N MET A 30 -11.65 -3.08 -4.67
CA MET A 30 -10.95 -4.37 -4.78
C MET A 30 -11.05 -5.24 -3.53
N CYS A 31 -11.43 -4.70 -2.37
CA CYS A 31 -11.43 -5.41 -1.09
C CYS A 31 -12.24 -6.71 -1.12
N GLY A 32 -13.35 -6.75 -1.85
CA GLY A 32 -14.19 -7.95 -2.01
C GLY A 32 -13.52 -9.11 -2.76
N ARG A 33 -12.35 -8.90 -3.38
CA ARG A 33 -11.58 -9.94 -4.06
C ARG A 33 -10.62 -10.67 -3.12
N PHE A 34 -10.42 -10.16 -1.90
CA PHE A 34 -9.53 -10.75 -0.91
C PHE A 34 -10.36 -11.53 0.12
N MET A 35 -10.39 -12.86 -0.02
CA MET A 35 -11.11 -13.74 0.91
C MET A 35 -10.19 -14.88 1.41
N PRO A 36 -9.96 -14.99 2.73
CA PRO A 36 -10.45 -14.13 3.81
C PRO A 36 -9.90 -12.68 3.71
N PRO A 37 -10.61 -11.68 4.25
CA PRO A 37 -10.13 -10.30 4.25
C PRO A 37 -8.83 -10.19 5.05
N PRO A 38 -7.81 -9.47 4.55
CA PRO A 38 -6.55 -9.30 5.27
C PRO A 38 -6.74 -8.45 6.53
N ASP A 39 -5.95 -8.73 7.55
CA ASP A 39 -5.92 -7.91 8.76
C ASP A 39 -5.35 -6.51 8.46
N MET A 40 -6.22 -5.51 8.50
CA MET A 40 -5.89 -4.12 8.21
C MET A 40 -4.87 -3.53 9.19
N ALA A 41 -4.77 -4.07 10.43
CA ALA A 41 -3.80 -3.62 11.41
C ALA A 41 -2.37 -4.07 11.09
N LEU A 42 -2.23 -5.13 10.26
CA LEU A 42 -0.98 -5.76 9.86
C LEU A 42 -0.53 -5.35 8.44
N LEU A 43 -1.14 -4.32 7.85
CA LEU A 43 -0.71 -3.79 6.57
C LEU A 43 0.70 -3.17 6.63
N PRO A 44 1.50 -3.31 5.56
CA PRO A 44 1.20 -3.99 4.29
C PRO A 44 1.39 -5.51 4.31
N GLY A 45 1.91 -6.10 5.40
CA GLY A 45 2.28 -7.52 5.46
C GLY A 45 1.12 -8.48 5.19
N ALA A 46 -0.04 -8.24 5.80
CA ALA A 46 -1.23 -9.08 5.57
C ALA A 46 -1.72 -9.01 4.11
N LEU A 47 -1.62 -7.86 3.46
CA LEU A 47 -1.99 -7.72 2.05
C LEU A 47 -0.97 -8.37 1.12
N LEU A 48 0.33 -8.29 1.44
CA LEU A 48 1.37 -8.99 0.69
C LEU A 48 1.14 -10.50 0.69
N ALA A 49 0.74 -11.07 1.83
CA ALA A 49 0.42 -12.49 1.97
C ALA A 49 -0.77 -12.95 1.11
N CYS A 50 -1.63 -12.04 0.66
CA CYS A 50 -2.72 -12.38 -0.26
C CYS A 50 -2.23 -12.62 -1.70
N PHE A 51 -1.02 -12.18 -2.06
CA PHE A 51 -0.46 -12.42 -3.38
C PHE A 51 0.36 -13.70 -3.39
N ALA A 52 0.03 -14.62 -4.31
CA ALA A 52 0.79 -15.85 -4.50
C ALA A 52 2.23 -15.58 -4.99
N GLY A 53 3.11 -16.59 -4.86
CA GLY A 53 4.49 -16.57 -5.35
C GLY A 53 5.53 -16.30 -4.27
N ASP A 54 6.79 -16.60 -4.58
CA ASP A 54 7.92 -16.31 -3.69
C ASP A 54 8.18 -14.80 -3.60
N GLY A 55 8.86 -14.37 -2.53
CA GLY A 55 8.91 -12.99 -2.05
C GLY A 55 8.91 -11.89 -3.12
N ASP A 56 9.79 -11.97 -4.12
CA ASP A 56 9.91 -10.95 -5.18
C ASP A 56 8.69 -10.90 -6.11
N ALA A 57 8.07 -12.04 -6.40
CA ALA A 57 6.88 -12.13 -7.25
C ALA A 57 5.65 -11.58 -6.53
N ALA A 58 5.48 -11.92 -5.25
CA ALA A 58 4.41 -11.37 -4.41
C ALA A 58 4.56 -9.85 -4.25
N MET A 59 5.79 -9.37 -4.01
CA MET A 59 6.10 -7.95 -3.90
C MET A 59 5.81 -7.22 -5.21
N THR A 60 6.23 -7.77 -6.35
CA THR A 60 5.97 -7.18 -7.66
C THR A 60 4.47 -7.07 -7.93
N ARG A 61 3.70 -8.11 -7.63
CA ARG A 61 2.23 -8.10 -7.78
C ARG A 61 1.57 -7.04 -6.90
N LEU A 62 2.05 -6.90 -5.65
CA LEU A 62 1.59 -5.83 -4.76
C LEU A 62 1.90 -4.44 -5.35
N LEU A 63 3.10 -4.21 -5.87
CA LEU A 63 3.48 -2.93 -6.49
C LEU A 63 2.64 -2.63 -7.74
N VAL A 64 2.40 -3.64 -8.58
CA VAL A 64 1.50 -3.52 -9.74
C VAL A 64 0.08 -3.20 -9.29
N PHE A 65 -0.43 -3.87 -8.26
CA PHE A 65 -1.74 -3.58 -7.68
C PHE A 65 -1.86 -2.12 -7.18
N LEU A 66 -0.79 -1.56 -6.62
CA LEU A 66 -0.76 -0.17 -6.14
C LEU A 66 -0.53 0.87 -7.24
N THR A 67 -0.25 0.46 -8.48
CA THR A 67 0.03 1.38 -9.61
C THR A 67 -1.02 2.48 -9.78
N PRO A 68 -2.34 2.22 -9.65
CA PRO A 68 -3.35 3.27 -9.76
C PRO A 68 -3.20 4.36 -8.68
N LEU A 69 -2.70 4.03 -7.48
CA LEU A 69 -2.48 5.01 -6.40
C LEU A 69 -1.18 5.78 -6.58
N THR A 70 -0.17 5.17 -7.19
CA THR A 70 1.15 5.80 -7.38
C THR A 70 1.22 6.63 -8.67
N CYS A 71 0.39 6.31 -9.67
CA CYS A 71 0.30 7.05 -10.93
C CYS A 71 -0.87 8.04 -11.01
N SER A 72 -1.91 7.91 -10.16
CA SER A 72 -3.00 8.88 -10.12
C SER A 72 -2.51 10.20 -9.50
N ALA A 73 -2.27 11.15 -10.40
CA ALA A 73 -1.78 12.51 -10.20
C ALA A 73 -0.26 12.62 -9.96
N ALA A 74 0.45 12.73 -11.09
CA ALA A 74 1.28 13.92 -11.29
C ALA A 74 0.57 15.14 -10.68
N ILE A 75 0.99 15.47 -9.46
CA ILE A 75 1.06 16.80 -8.87
C ILE A 75 0.51 17.89 -9.80
N THR A 76 -0.77 18.22 -9.68
CA THR A 76 -1.21 19.61 -9.86
C THR A 76 -1.09 20.31 -8.51
N LEU A 77 0.15 20.49 -8.03
CA LEU A 77 0.42 21.54 -7.05
C LEU A 77 0.28 22.87 -7.80
N ARG A 78 -0.93 23.41 -7.80
CA ARG A 78 -1.09 24.84 -8.08
C ARG A 78 -0.62 25.60 -6.85
N ALA A 79 0.70 25.74 -6.72
CA ALA A 79 1.29 26.85 -5.98
C ALA A 79 1.18 28.09 -6.89
N GLY A 80 -0.01 28.68 -6.96
CA GLY A 80 -0.29 29.94 -7.65
C GLY A 80 -0.68 30.98 -6.63
N ARG A 81 0.21 31.97 -6.48
CA ARG A 81 0.18 33.15 -5.60
C ARG A 81 -1.15 33.88 -5.52
#